data_AF-A0A1T0AS49-F1
#
_entry.id   AF-A0A1T0AS49-F1
#
_cell.length_a   1.000
_cell.length_b   1.000
_cell.length_c   1.000
_cell.angle_alpha   90.00
_cell.angle_beta   90.00
_cell.angle_gamma   90.00
#
_symmetry.space_group_name_H-M   'P 1'
#
loop_
_entity.id
_entity.type
_entity.pdbx_description
1 polymer ?
#
loop_
_entity_poly.entity_id
_entity_poly.type
_entity_poly.pdbx_seq_one_letter_code
_entity_poly.pdbx_strand_id
1 'polypeptide(L)'
;MANSNLKLEVILSAVDKLTAPFQNASKKVIELAKQLSKTKRTLGELSSQYSDNQRKINLYAKTLNPLKNQLTETNRKLKEAQNEAQRLADKFNATANPSKRLTKQFERAKNAVKKLEQAQQAQNLKLETARKKLAESGINTARLAQAQRELRNRMNEANASIDRQQRRLQQLNQRAKANAVYSRRVQSVKQMSEFTANLGQRAMVQSYAVGRAMVLPLFVAIFPFESIPTCTISISPTQDYQYQ
;
A
#
# COMPACT_ATOMS: atom_id res chain seq x y z
N MET A 1 28.85 -58.32 19.89
CA MET A 1 27.65 -57.47 19.76
C MET A 1 28.10 -56.06 19.36
N ALA A 2 28.20 -55.75 18.06
CA ALA A 2 28.65 -54.42 17.61
C ALA A 2 28.12 -53.99 16.23
N ASN A 3 27.35 -54.84 15.53
CA ASN A 3 26.99 -54.61 14.12
C ASN A 3 25.56 -54.05 13.92
N SER A 4 24.78 -53.94 15.01
CA SER A 4 23.39 -53.44 14.99
C SER A 4 23.31 -51.92 15.20
N ASN A 5 24.26 -51.33 15.95
CA ASN A 5 24.29 -49.88 16.22
C ASN A 5 24.68 -49.06 14.98
N LEU A 6 25.65 -49.52 14.19
CA LEU A 6 26.10 -48.83 12.98
C LEU A 6 25.01 -48.73 11.90
N LYS A 7 24.11 -49.73 11.79
CA LYS A 7 23.02 -49.72 10.81
C LYS A 7 21.86 -48.79 11.21
N LEU A 8 21.53 -48.71 12.50
CA LEU A 8 20.51 -47.78 13.00
C LEU A 8 20.96 -46.32 12.91
N GLU A 9 22.24 -46.05 13.15
CA GLU A 9 22.82 -44.70 13.08
C GLU A 9 22.88 -44.16 11.63
N VAL A 10 23.14 -45.03 10.64
CA VAL A 10 23.11 -44.66 9.20
C VAL A 10 21.67 -44.48 8.69
N ILE A 11 20.70 -45.24 9.19
CA ILE A 11 19.29 -45.08 8.80
C ILE A 11 18.68 -43.82 9.43
N LEU A 12 18.98 -43.49 10.69
CA LEU A 12 18.54 -42.23 11.31
C LEU A 12 19.20 -41.00 10.66
N SER A 13 20.51 -41.04 10.40
CA SER A 13 21.21 -39.93 9.75
C SER A 13 20.79 -39.72 8.28
N ALA A 14 20.32 -40.77 7.60
CA ALA A 14 19.71 -40.65 6.28
C ALA A 14 18.30 -40.04 6.32
N VAL A 15 17.48 -40.36 7.32
CA VAL A 15 16.15 -39.74 7.53
C VAL A 15 16.30 -38.26 7.90
N ASP A 16 17.27 -37.90 8.73
CA ASP A 16 17.59 -36.51 9.05
C ASP A 16 18.15 -35.74 7.84
N LYS A 17 19.06 -36.33 7.04
CA LYS A 17 19.53 -35.69 5.79
C LYS A 17 18.42 -35.49 4.75
N LEU A 18 17.42 -36.37 4.72
CA LEU A 18 16.27 -36.27 3.81
C LEU A 18 15.22 -35.26 4.28
N THR A 19 15.04 -35.10 5.60
CA THR A 19 14.03 -34.20 6.18
C THR A 19 14.57 -32.81 6.52
N ALA A 20 15.87 -32.65 6.80
CA ALA A 20 16.54 -31.37 7.04
C ALA A 20 16.27 -30.30 5.98
N PRO A 21 16.34 -30.55 4.65
CA PRO A 21 16.03 -29.53 3.64
C PRO A 21 14.55 -29.09 3.70
N PHE A 22 13.63 -30.00 4.06
CA PHE A 22 12.21 -29.68 4.20
C PHE A 22 11.92 -28.89 5.48
N GLN A 23 12.54 -29.26 6.60
CA GLN A 23 12.43 -28.51 7.86
C GLN A 23 13.02 -27.10 7.73
N ASN A 24 14.18 -26.95 7.07
CA ASN A 24 14.80 -25.66 6.81
C ASN A 24 13.98 -24.81 5.84
N ALA A 25 13.36 -25.41 4.81
CA ALA A 25 12.43 -24.71 3.92
C ALA A 25 11.17 -24.24 4.67
N SER A 26 10.62 -25.08 5.56
CA SER A 26 9.45 -24.76 6.38
C SER A 26 9.72 -23.60 7.35
N LYS A 27 10.89 -23.59 8.01
CA LYS A 27 11.34 -22.47 8.85
C LYS A 27 11.42 -21.16 8.06
N LYS A 28 11.99 -21.17 6.84
CA LYS A 28 12.08 -20.00 5.96
C LYS A 28 10.70 -19.48 5.51
N VAL A 29 9.72 -20.36 5.28
CA VAL A 29 8.34 -19.97 4.95
C VAL A 29 7.65 -19.31 6.15
N ILE A 30 7.80 -19.86 7.36
CA ILE A 30 7.26 -19.28 8.59
C ILE A 30 7.88 -17.92 8.88
N GLU A 31 9.19 -17.77 8.72
CA GLU A 31 9.89 -16.51 8.89
C GLU A 31 9.42 -15.46 7.87
N LEU A 32 9.29 -15.82 6.60
CA LEU A 32 8.79 -14.94 5.55
C LEU A 32 7.33 -14.53 5.80
N ALA A 33 6.49 -15.44 6.30
CA ALA A 33 5.11 -15.12 6.71
C ALA A 33 5.06 -14.15 7.90
N LYS A 34 5.97 -14.28 8.88
CA LYS A 34 6.12 -13.33 10.00
C LYS A 34 6.61 -11.96 9.52
N GLN A 35 7.55 -11.90 8.57
CA GLN A 35 8.01 -10.65 7.97
C GLN A 35 6.88 -9.96 7.20
N LEU A 36 6.11 -10.72 6.42
CA LEU A 36 4.96 -10.20 5.68
C LEU A 36 3.88 -9.63 6.61
N SER A 37 3.56 -10.31 7.71
CA SER A 37 2.59 -9.80 8.67
C SER A 37 3.09 -8.51 9.34
N LYS A 38 4.38 -8.42 9.67
CA LYS A 38 5.01 -7.19 10.18
C LYS A 38 4.93 -6.05 9.16
N THR A 39 5.28 -6.28 7.88
CA THR A 39 5.19 -5.25 6.84
C THR A 39 3.75 -4.77 6.62
N LYS A 40 2.76 -5.67 6.66
CA LYS A 40 1.33 -5.29 6.58
C LYS A 40 0.87 -4.45 7.76
N ARG A 41 1.31 -4.75 8.99
CA ARG A 41 1.02 -3.92 10.17
C ARG A 41 1.60 -2.52 10.03
N THR A 42 2.88 -2.43 9.65
CA THR A 42 3.54 -1.14 9.40
C THR A 42 2.85 -0.35 8.28
N LEU A 43 2.39 -1.00 7.20
CA LEU A 43 1.60 -0.34 6.17
C LEU A 43 0.28 0.24 6.73
N GLY A 44 -0.41 -0.51 7.58
CA GLY A 44 -1.62 -0.03 8.27
C GLY A 44 -1.36 1.19 9.14
N GLU A 45 -0.27 1.16 9.93
CA GLU A 45 0.18 2.30 10.74
C GLU A 45 0.51 3.53 9.88
N LEU A 46 1.28 3.35 8.80
CA LEU A 46 1.61 4.42 7.85
C LEU A 46 0.36 5.01 7.20
N SER A 47 -0.62 4.16 6.83
CA SER A 47 -1.89 4.61 6.27
C SER A 47 -2.72 5.40 7.28
N SER A 48 -2.72 4.99 8.55
CA SER A 48 -3.38 5.74 9.63
C SER A 48 -2.74 7.12 9.81
N GLN A 49 -1.41 7.17 9.89
CA GLN A 49 -0.66 8.43 9.97
C GLN A 49 -0.90 9.33 8.76
N TYR A 50 -0.97 8.75 7.56
CA TYR A 50 -1.28 9.48 6.33
C TYR A 50 -2.68 10.11 6.40
N SER A 51 -3.69 9.36 6.83
CA SER A 51 -5.05 9.87 7.01
C SER A 51 -5.11 11.00 8.04
N ASP A 52 -4.42 10.87 9.18
CA ASP A 52 -4.39 11.90 10.20
C ASP A 52 -3.69 13.18 9.72
N ASN A 53 -2.59 13.05 8.98
CA ASN A 53 -1.92 14.19 8.35
C ASN A 53 -2.82 14.87 7.31
N GLN A 54 -3.56 14.09 6.52
CA GLN A 54 -4.53 14.63 5.57
C GLN A 54 -5.64 15.43 6.27
N ARG A 55 -6.15 14.93 7.41
CA ARG A 55 -7.14 15.66 8.22
C ARG A 55 -6.59 16.99 8.71
N LYS A 56 -5.35 17.02 9.22
CA LYS A 56 -4.66 18.25 9.66
C LYS A 56 -4.48 19.25 8.52
N ILE A 57 -4.08 18.79 7.34
CA ILE A 57 -3.95 19.63 6.14
C ILE A 57 -5.30 20.20 5.72
N ASN A 58 -6.36 19.37 5.71
CA ASN A 58 -7.70 19.83 5.39
C ASN A 58 -8.22 20.87 6.39
N LEU A 59 -7.98 20.68 7.69
CA LEU A 59 -8.32 21.64 8.73
C LEU A 59 -7.60 22.97 8.53
N TYR A 60 -6.30 22.94 8.22
CA TYR A 60 -5.54 24.15 7.92
C TYR A 60 -6.11 24.89 6.71
N ALA A 61 -6.40 24.17 5.62
CA ALA A 61 -6.96 24.74 4.41
C ALA A 61 -8.33 25.38 4.67
N LYS A 62 -9.22 24.68 5.37
CA LYS A 62 -10.56 25.19 5.74
C LYS A 62 -10.49 26.46 6.60
N THR A 63 -9.51 26.56 7.49
CA THR A 63 -9.37 27.71 8.39
C THR A 63 -8.70 28.91 7.69
N LEU A 64 -7.62 28.70 6.92
CA LEU A 64 -6.84 29.81 6.37
C LEU A 64 -7.26 30.27 4.97
N ASN A 65 -7.78 29.39 4.12
CA ASN A 65 -8.20 29.78 2.77
C ASN A 65 -9.27 30.89 2.75
N PRO A 66 -10.34 30.85 3.58
CA PRO A 66 -11.32 31.94 3.58
C PRO A 66 -10.69 33.26 4.03
N LEU A 67 -9.80 33.25 5.04
CA LEU A 67 -9.10 34.44 5.51
C LEU A 67 -8.19 35.03 4.43
N LYS A 68 -7.47 34.17 3.70
CA LYS A 68 -6.64 34.58 2.56
C LYS A 68 -7.49 35.18 1.44
N ASN A 69 -8.60 34.55 1.09
CA ASN A 69 -9.49 35.04 0.03
C ASN A 69 -10.08 36.40 0.40
N GLN A 70 -10.53 36.58 1.65
CA GLN A 70 -10.99 37.86 2.16
C GLN A 70 -9.89 38.93 2.08
N LEU A 71 -8.67 38.61 2.48
CA LEU A 71 -7.53 39.52 2.41
C LEU A 71 -7.20 39.91 0.96
N THR A 72 -7.18 38.96 0.03
CA THR A 72 -6.96 39.22 -1.40
C THR A 72 -8.02 40.17 -1.95
N GLU A 73 -9.29 39.95 -1.61
CA GLU A 73 -10.39 40.79 -2.06
C GLU A 73 -10.32 42.20 -1.46
N THR A 74 -9.97 42.33 -0.17
CA THR A 74 -9.73 43.64 0.46
C THR A 74 -8.56 44.36 -0.20
N ASN A 75 -7.45 43.66 -0.50
CA ASN A 75 -6.29 44.24 -1.18
C ASN A 75 -6.66 44.76 -2.57
N ARG A 76 -7.50 44.02 -3.32
CA ARG A 76 -8.02 44.46 -4.62
C ARG A 76 -8.83 45.74 -4.48
N LYS A 77 -9.80 45.77 -3.56
CA LYS A 77 -10.62 46.96 -3.28
C LYS A 77 -9.79 48.14 -2.80
N LEU A 78 -8.77 47.89 -1.97
CA LEU A 78 -7.87 48.92 -1.47
C LEU A 78 -7.10 49.57 -2.63
N LYS A 79 -6.54 48.76 -3.55
CA LYS A 79 -5.86 49.26 -4.74
C LYS A 79 -6.79 50.09 -5.63
N GLU A 80 -8.02 49.63 -5.83
CA GLU A 80 -9.04 50.37 -6.60
C GLU A 80 -9.39 51.70 -5.92
N ALA A 81 -9.59 51.72 -4.61
CA ALA A 81 -9.88 52.91 -3.83
C ALA A 81 -8.71 53.91 -3.83
N GLN A 82 -7.47 53.41 -3.75
CA GLN A 82 -6.26 54.23 -3.83
C GLN A 82 -6.13 54.89 -5.20
N ASN A 83 -6.37 54.16 -6.29
CA ASN A 83 -6.35 54.71 -7.64
C ASN A 83 -7.42 55.81 -7.82
N GLU A 84 -8.64 55.59 -7.31
CA GLU A 84 -9.71 56.58 -7.38
C GLU A 84 -9.41 57.82 -6.53
N ALA A 85 -8.86 57.62 -5.33
CA ALA A 85 -8.43 58.71 -4.45
C ALA A 85 -7.31 59.54 -5.11
N GLN A 86 -6.35 58.88 -5.77
CA GLN A 86 -5.29 59.57 -6.52
C GLN A 86 -5.86 60.39 -7.67
N ARG A 87 -6.74 59.79 -8.49
CA ARG A 87 -7.41 60.50 -9.60
C ARG A 87 -8.19 61.73 -9.13
N LEU A 88 -8.87 61.63 -7.98
CA LEU A 88 -9.58 62.76 -7.38
C LEU A 88 -8.61 63.79 -6.79
N ALA A 89 -7.49 63.36 -6.21
CA ALA A 89 -6.43 64.25 -5.72
C ALA A 89 -5.84 65.08 -6.87
N ASP A 90 -5.54 64.45 -8.01
CA ASP A 90 -4.99 65.13 -9.18
C ASP A 90 -5.97 66.19 -9.71
N LYS A 91 -7.27 65.85 -9.80
CA LYS A 91 -8.32 66.80 -10.19
C LYS A 91 -8.50 67.93 -9.18
N PHE A 92 -8.38 67.63 -7.89
CA PHE A 92 -8.47 68.62 -6.82
C PHE A 92 -7.31 69.62 -6.90
N ASN A 93 -6.09 69.14 -7.10
CA ASN A 93 -4.88 69.96 -7.20
C ASN A 93 -4.82 70.78 -8.50
N ALA A 94 -5.39 70.28 -9.59
CA ALA A 94 -5.46 71.00 -10.86
C ALA A 94 -6.50 72.13 -10.89
N THR A 95 -7.37 72.24 -9.88
CA THR A 95 -8.47 73.22 -9.85
C THR A 95 -8.19 74.30 -8.81
N ALA A 96 -8.01 75.56 -9.24
CA ALA A 96 -7.70 76.68 -8.34
C ALA A 96 -8.79 76.96 -7.28
N ASN A 97 -10.07 76.69 -7.59
CA ASN A 97 -11.19 76.80 -6.65
C ASN A 97 -12.06 75.52 -6.70
N PRO A 98 -11.76 74.50 -5.87
CA PRO A 98 -12.50 73.23 -5.87
C PRO A 98 -13.98 73.42 -5.52
N SER A 99 -14.88 72.80 -6.29
CA SER A 99 -16.31 72.80 -5.96
C SER A 99 -16.58 72.00 -4.69
N LYS A 100 -17.61 72.39 -3.90
CA LYS A 100 -18.05 71.65 -2.70
C LYS A 100 -18.32 70.16 -2.98
N ARG A 101 -18.80 69.84 -4.19
CA ARG A 101 -19.04 68.46 -4.63
C ARG A 101 -17.73 67.68 -4.78
N LEU A 102 -16.70 68.28 -5.39
CA LEU A 102 -15.39 67.66 -5.56
C LEU A 102 -14.70 67.41 -4.22
N THR A 103 -14.70 68.40 -3.32
CA THR A 103 -14.14 68.25 -1.96
C THR A 103 -14.79 67.08 -1.21
N LYS A 104 -16.13 66.97 -1.29
CA LYS A 104 -16.87 65.87 -0.65
C LYS A 104 -16.55 64.51 -1.27
N GLN A 105 -16.33 64.45 -2.59
CA GLN A 105 -15.94 63.20 -3.26
C GLN A 105 -14.52 62.77 -2.86
N PHE A 106 -13.57 63.71 -2.81
CA PHE A 106 -12.20 63.44 -2.38
C PHE A 106 -12.14 62.95 -0.93
N GLU A 107 -12.81 63.63 0.01
CA GLU A 107 -12.86 63.19 1.42
C GLU A 107 -13.54 61.83 1.56
N ARG A 108 -14.57 61.52 0.74
CA ARG A 108 -15.16 60.18 0.72
C ARG A 108 -14.18 59.12 0.24
N ALA A 109 -13.40 59.39 -0.81
CA ALA A 109 -12.41 58.46 -1.35
C ALA A 109 -11.29 58.21 -0.33
N LYS A 110 -10.75 59.26 0.31
CA LYS A 110 -9.76 59.16 1.39
C LYS A 110 -10.27 58.35 2.58
N ASN A 111 -11.51 58.60 3.00
CA ASN A 111 -12.14 57.82 4.08
C ASN A 111 -12.36 56.35 3.69
N ALA A 112 -12.67 56.06 2.42
CA ALA A 112 -12.80 54.69 1.93
C ALA A 112 -11.46 53.95 1.95
N VAL A 113 -10.37 54.59 1.51
CA VAL A 113 -9.00 54.03 1.59
C VAL A 113 -8.65 53.72 3.05
N LYS A 114 -8.80 54.69 3.96
CA LYS A 114 -8.50 54.50 5.39
C LYS A 114 -9.29 53.33 6.00
N LYS A 115 -10.57 53.18 5.67
CA LYS A 115 -11.39 52.05 6.13
C LYS A 115 -10.89 50.71 5.59
N LEU A 116 -10.49 50.65 4.32
CA LEU A 116 -9.95 49.44 3.70
C LEU A 116 -8.58 49.07 4.27
N GLU A 117 -7.72 50.04 4.57
CA GLU A 117 -6.44 49.83 5.26
C GLU A 117 -6.65 49.25 6.66
N GLN A 118 -7.58 49.81 7.44
CA GLN A 118 -7.94 49.27 8.76
C GLN A 118 -8.48 47.83 8.65
N ALA A 119 -9.32 47.55 7.65
CA ALA A 119 -9.83 46.21 7.40
C ALA A 119 -8.70 45.24 7.03
N GLN A 120 -7.76 45.66 6.17
CA GLN A 120 -6.59 44.88 5.78
C GLN A 120 -5.70 44.54 6.99
N GLN A 121 -5.39 45.53 7.84
CA GLN A 121 -4.62 45.33 9.07
C GLN A 121 -5.31 44.34 10.01
N ALA A 122 -6.62 44.49 10.22
CA ALA A 122 -7.40 43.55 11.05
C ALA A 122 -7.42 42.13 10.46
N GLN A 123 -7.51 41.99 9.14
CA GLN A 123 -7.45 40.69 8.44
C GLN A 123 -6.07 40.05 8.55
N ASN A 124 -4.99 40.82 8.44
CA ASN A 124 -3.62 40.34 8.64
C ASN A 124 -3.44 39.79 10.06
N LEU A 125 -3.88 40.54 11.08
CA LEU A 125 -3.81 40.10 12.47
C LEU A 125 -4.62 38.82 12.71
N LYS A 126 -5.83 38.71 12.15
CA LYS A 126 -6.65 37.49 12.22
C LYS A 126 -5.93 36.30 11.59
N LEU A 127 -5.30 36.51 10.44
CA LEU A 127 -4.58 35.47 9.71
C LEU A 127 -3.35 34.99 10.49
N GLU A 128 -2.58 35.91 11.07
CA GLU A 128 -1.45 35.59 11.94
C GLU A 128 -1.90 34.81 13.18
N THR A 129 -2.96 35.28 13.84
CA THR A 129 -3.54 34.60 15.01
C THR A 129 -4.01 33.19 14.65
N ALA A 130 -4.68 33.02 13.50
CA ALA A 130 -5.14 31.72 13.03
C ALA A 130 -3.96 30.79 12.72
N ARG A 131 -2.88 31.29 12.10
CA ARG A 131 -1.64 30.54 11.88
C ARG A 131 -1.02 30.09 13.20
N LYS A 132 -0.95 30.99 14.20
CA LYS A 132 -0.40 30.69 15.52
C LYS A 132 -1.21 29.61 16.24
N LYS A 133 -2.54 29.73 16.28
CA LYS A 133 -3.43 28.70 16.87
C LYS A 133 -3.30 27.34 16.20
N LEU A 134 -3.13 27.30 14.87
CA LEU A 134 -2.88 26.05 14.14
C LEU A 134 -1.49 25.48 14.45
N ALA A 135 -0.47 26.33 14.60
CA ALA A 135 0.86 25.88 15.01
C ALA A 135 0.86 25.34 16.45
N GLU A 136 0.15 25.99 17.38
CA GLU A 136 -0.03 25.55 18.77
C GLU A 136 -0.75 24.20 18.86
N SER A 137 -1.68 23.89 17.93
CA SER A 137 -2.29 22.56 17.83
C SER A 137 -1.44 21.52 17.10
N GLY A 138 -0.17 21.85 16.79
CA GLY A 138 0.78 20.95 16.13
C GLY A 138 0.60 20.84 14.61
N ILE A 139 -0.19 21.73 13.98
CA ILE A 139 -0.43 21.74 12.54
C ILE A 139 0.54 22.74 11.86
N ASN A 140 1.70 22.23 11.43
CA ASN A 140 2.65 22.98 10.59
C ASN A 140 2.62 22.46 9.15
N THR A 141 2.05 23.22 8.22
CA THR A 141 1.79 22.74 6.84
C THR A 141 3.01 22.50 5.99
N ALA A 142 4.10 23.26 6.17
CA ALA A 142 5.32 23.05 5.40
C ALA A 142 5.90 21.65 5.71
N ARG A 143 5.94 21.31 6.99
CA ARG A 143 6.40 20.00 7.48
C ARG A 143 5.39 18.89 7.15
N LEU A 144 4.09 19.14 7.34
CA LEU A 144 3.03 18.15 7.05
C LEU A 144 2.97 17.78 5.57
N ALA A 145 3.10 18.74 4.65
CA ALA A 145 3.08 18.44 3.22
C ALA A 145 4.29 17.60 2.79
N GLN A 146 5.47 17.87 3.35
CA GLN A 146 6.66 17.05 3.12
C GLN A 146 6.49 15.64 3.72
N ALA A 147 6.08 15.55 4.98
CA ALA A 147 5.83 14.29 5.66
C ALA A 147 4.77 13.45 4.95
N GLN A 148 3.73 14.08 4.39
CA GLN A 148 2.69 13.38 3.64
C GLN A 148 3.22 12.78 2.32
N ARG A 149 4.09 13.51 1.61
CA ARG A 149 4.77 12.95 0.42
C ARG A 149 5.67 11.78 0.78
N GLU A 150 6.43 11.92 1.87
CA GLU A 150 7.31 10.86 2.35
C GLU A 150 6.54 9.61 2.81
N LEU A 151 5.45 9.78 3.55
CA LEU A 151 4.55 8.69 3.95
C LEU A 151 3.99 7.95 2.72
N ARG A 152 3.57 8.70 1.69
CA ARG A 152 3.09 8.10 0.44
C ARG A 152 4.18 7.26 -0.23
N ASN A 153 5.42 7.75 -0.27
CA ASN A 153 6.54 7.00 -0.84
C ASN A 153 6.83 5.73 -0.03
N ARG A 154 6.91 5.82 1.30
CA ARG A 154 7.11 4.68 2.20
C ARG A 154 6.00 3.63 2.07
N MET A 155 4.75 4.07 1.91
CA MET A 155 3.62 3.17 1.65
C MET A 155 3.75 2.45 0.31
N ASN A 156 4.15 3.15 -0.76
CA ASN A 156 4.37 2.54 -2.07
C ASN A 156 5.50 1.50 -2.03
N GLU A 157 6.60 1.81 -1.33
CA GLU A 157 7.71 0.89 -1.12
C GLU A 157 7.30 -0.34 -0.30
N ALA A 158 6.52 -0.14 0.77
CA ALA A 158 5.99 -1.21 1.60
C ALA A 158 5.04 -2.14 0.80
N ASN A 159 4.17 -1.57 -0.03
CA ASN A 159 3.31 -2.33 -0.94
C ASN A 159 4.12 -3.16 -1.94
N ALA A 160 5.13 -2.56 -2.58
CA ALA A 160 6.02 -3.29 -3.49
C ALA A 160 6.77 -4.43 -2.78
N SER A 161 7.16 -4.23 -1.51
CA SER A 161 7.77 -5.28 -0.69
C SER A 161 6.80 -6.41 -0.37
N ILE A 162 5.55 -6.08 0.00
CA ILE A 162 4.47 -7.06 0.25
C ILE A 162 4.26 -7.93 -0.99
N ASP A 163 4.16 -7.34 -2.17
CA ASP A 163 3.95 -8.07 -3.42
C ASP A 163 5.10 -9.04 -3.72
N ARG A 164 6.35 -8.59 -3.52
CA ARG A 164 7.54 -9.45 -3.68
C ARG A 164 7.52 -10.62 -2.70
N GLN A 165 7.19 -10.37 -1.44
CA GLN A 165 7.13 -11.41 -0.41
C GLN A 165 6.00 -12.41 -0.68
N GLN A 166 4.82 -11.93 -1.12
CA GLN A 166 3.70 -12.78 -1.53
C GLN A 166 4.04 -13.68 -2.72
N ARG A 167 4.66 -13.13 -3.77
CA ARG A 167 5.13 -13.92 -4.92
C ARG A 167 6.13 -14.99 -4.49
N ARG A 168 7.07 -14.66 -3.61
CA ARG A 168 8.05 -15.62 -3.10
C ARG A 168 7.41 -16.72 -2.25
N LEU A 169 6.43 -16.39 -1.40
CA LEU A 169 5.64 -17.38 -0.65
C LEU A 169 4.85 -18.30 -1.58
N GLN A 170 4.23 -17.77 -2.63
CA GLN A 170 3.51 -18.58 -3.62
C GLN A 170 4.45 -19.58 -4.32
N GLN A 171 5.63 -19.13 -4.76
CA GLN A 171 6.64 -19.99 -5.38
C GLN A 171 7.14 -21.08 -4.41
N LEU A 172 7.39 -20.73 -3.15
CA LEU A 172 7.81 -21.69 -2.14
C LEU A 172 6.73 -22.73 -1.85
N ASN A 173 5.46 -22.30 -1.76
CA ASN A 173 4.33 -23.22 -1.60
C ASN A 173 4.16 -24.16 -2.80
N GLN A 174 4.32 -23.66 -4.02
CA GLN A 174 4.29 -24.49 -5.22
C GLN A 174 5.41 -25.54 -5.21
N ARG A 175 6.64 -25.14 -4.87
CA ARG A 175 7.78 -26.08 -4.75
C ARG A 175 7.58 -27.09 -3.63
N ALA A 176 7.04 -26.68 -2.48
CA ALA A 176 6.73 -27.59 -1.39
C ALA A 176 5.70 -28.66 -1.81
N LYS A 177 4.64 -28.26 -2.53
CA LYS A 177 3.65 -29.19 -3.09
C LYS A 177 4.29 -30.16 -4.09
N ALA A 178 5.10 -29.67 -5.03
CA ALA A 178 5.80 -30.51 -5.99
C ALA A 178 6.74 -31.52 -5.32
N ASN A 179 7.50 -31.08 -4.31
CA ASN A 179 8.37 -31.95 -3.53
C ASN A 179 7.60 -33.00 -2.71
N ALA A 180 6.43 -32.66 -2.17
CA ALA A 180 5.58 -33.61 -1.45
C ALA A 180 5.00 -34.69 -2.38
N VAL A 181 4.65 -34.33 -3.62
CA VAL A 181 4.22 -35.31 -4.64
C VAL A 181 5.39 -36.20 -5.05
N TYR A 182 6.57 -35.62 -5.26
CA TYR A 182 7.78 -36.37 -5.60
C TYR A 182 8.19 -37.34 -4.50
N SER A 183 8.22 -36.90 -3.23
CA SER A 183 8.59 -37.75 -2.10
C SER A 183 7.61 -38.92 -1.92
N ARG A 184 6.30 -38.70 -2.08
CA ARG A 184 5.29 -39.77 -2.09
C ARG A 184 5.56 -40.80 -3.20
N ARG A 185 5.90 -40.34 -4.41
CA ARG A 185 6.20 -41.22 -5.55
C ARG A 185 7.48 -42.03 -5.32
N VAL A 186 8.52 -41.42 -4.75
CA VAL A 186 9.74 -42.15 -4.40
C VAL A 186 9.47 -43.15 -3.27
N GLN A 187 8.65 -42.80 -2.27
CA GLN A 187 8.26 -43.72 -1.20
C GLN A 187 7.46 -44.90 -1.74
N SER A 188 6.49 -44.69 -2.64
CA SER A 188 5.71 -45.79 -3.22
C SER A 188 6.60 -46.73 -4.07
N VAL A 189 7.56 -46.17 -4.81
CA VAL A 189 8.54 -46.98 -5.57
C VAL A 189 9.50 -47.72 -4.63
N LYS A 190 9.96 -47.10 -3.54
CA LYS A 190 10.80 -47.75 -2.53
C LYS A 190 10.05 -48.87 -1.80
N GLN A 191 8.80 -48.66 -1.40
CA GLN A 191 7.98 -49.70 -0.79
C GLN A 191 7.76 -50.88 -1.75
N MET A 192 7.56 -50.61 -3.04
CA MET A 192 7.46 -51.66 -4.06
C MET A 192 8.79 -52.40 -4.26
N SER A 193 9.92 -51.67 -4.22
CA SER A 193 11.26 -52.26 -4.24
C SER A 193 11.59 -53.06 -2.98
N GLU A 194 11.15 -52.64 -1.80
CA GLU A 194 11.35 -53.35 -0.52
C GLU A 194 10.44 -54.59 -0.44
N PHE A 195 9.22 -54.50 -0.96
CA PHE A 195 8.36 -55.67 -1.17
C PHE A 195 9.04 -56.67 -2.13
N THR A 196 9.66 -56.17 -3.20
CA THR A 196 10.42 -56.98 -4.17
C THR A 196 11.75 -57.48 -3.61
N ALA A 197 12.39 -56.77 -2.68
CA ALA A 197 13.64 -57.18 -2.02
C ALA A 197 13.39 -58.20 -0.89
N ASN A 198 12.28 -58.09 -0.16
CA ASN A 198 11.83 -59.13 0.79
C ASN A 198 11.31 -60.38 0.07
N LEU A 199 10.79 -60.26 -1.17
CA LEU A 199 10.55 -61.38 -2.08
C LEU A 199 11.82 -61.83 -2.83
N GLY A 200 12.84 -60.97 -2.88
CA GLY A 200 14.07 -61.15 -3.64
C GLY A 200 15.03 -62.20 -3.07
N GLN A 201 14.74 -62.75 -1.89
CA GLN A 201 15.43 -63.94 -1.38
C GLN A 201 14.70 -65.25 -1.70
N ARG A 202 13.49 -65.23 -2.31
CA ARG A 202 12.77 -66.45 -2.71
C ARG A 202 12.41 -66.52 -4.20
N ALA A 203 12.64 -65.46 -4.97
CA ALA A 203 12.29 -65.42 -6.41
C ALA A 203 13.52 -65.42 -7.35
N MET A 204 14.68 -65.90 -6.90
CA MET A 204 15.87 -66.10 -7.75
C MET A 204 16.21 -67.59 -7.91
N VAL A 205 15.24 -68.45 -8.23
CA VAL A 205 15.56 -69.81 -8.72
C VAL A 205 14.53 -70.23 -9.76
N GLN A 206 15.01 -70.40 -11.00
CA GLN A 206 14.36 -71.00 -12.19
C GLN A 206 13.29 -70.11 -12.86
N SER A 207 13.42 -69.68 -14.10
CA SER A 207 13.88 -70.44 -15.26
C SER A 207 14.54 -69.53 -16.30
N TYR A 208 15.54 -70.09 -16.97
CA TYR A 208 16.17 -69.52 -18.14
C TYR A 208 15.19 -69.47 -19.33
N ALA A 209 15.48 -68.53 -20.24
CA ALA A 209 15.19 -68.57 -21.68
C ALA A 209 13.85 -67.99 -22.20
N VAL A 210 14.04 -66.90 -22.97
CA VAL A 210 13.43 -66.59 -24.29
C VAL A 210 11.93 -66.28 -24.35
N GLY A 211 11.63 -65.07 -24.85
CA GLY A 211 10.56 -64.89 -25.82
C GLY A 211 9.24 -64.28 -25.33
N ARG A 212 8.97 -63.08 -25.84
CA ARG A 212 7.66 -62.44 -26.15
C ARG A 212 6.41 -62.78 -25.31
N ALA A 213 5.83 -61.69 -24.81
CA ALA A 213 4.40 -61.37 -24.75
C ALA A 213 3.48 -62.16 -23.81
N MET A 214 2.96 -61.46 -22.79
CA MET A 214 1.51 -61.40 -22.57
C MET A 214 1.16 -60.02 -22.00
N VAL A 215 0.40 -59.27 -22.81
CA VAL A 215 -0.44 -58.15 -22.38
C VAL A 215 -1.64 -58.74 -21.66
N LEU A 216 -2.13 -58.11 -20.60
CA LEU A 216 -3.53 -57.65 -20.51
C LEU A 216 -3.68 -56.61 -19.36
N PRO A 217 -4.64 -55.68 -19.50
CA PRO A 217 -4.70 -54.42 -18.79
C PRO A 217 -5.43 -54.60 -17.46
N LEU A 218 -5.03 -53.83 -16.44
CA LEU A 218 -5.91 -53.53 -15.32
C LEU A 218 -6.48 -52.14 -15.50
N PHE A 219 -7.78 -52.13 -15.81
CA PHE A 219 -8.70 -51.01 -15.78
C PHE A 219 -8.42 -50.09 -14.58
N VAL A 220 -8.08 -48.82 -14.85
CA VAL A 220 -8.34 -47.75 -13.89
C VAL A 220 -9.76 -47.30 -14.12
N ALA A 221 -10.66 -47.68 -13.21
CA ALA A 221 -12.01 -47.14 -13.15
C ALA A 221 -11.92 -45.63 -12.87
N ILE A 222 -12.25 -44.85 -13.89
CA ILE A 222 -12.56 -43.42 -13.75
C ILE A 222 -13.94 -43.36 -13.10
N PHE A 223 -13.99 -43.01 -11.82
CA PHE A 223 -15.21 -42.46 -11.24
C PHE A 223 -15.26 -40.96 -11.54
N PRO A 224 -16.39 -40.43 -12.06
CA PRO A 224 -16.58 -39.00 -12.23
C PRO A 224 -16.77 -38.38 -10.84
N PHE A 225 -15.93 -37.41 -10.47
CA PHE A 225 -16.20 -36.56 -9.33
C PHE A 225 -17.26 -35.54 -9.74
N GLU A 226 -18.51 -35.83 -9.43
CA GLU A 226 -19.60 -34.88 -9.45
C GLU A 226 -19.26 -33.68 -8.55
N SER A 227 -19.33 -32.52 -9.20
CA SER A 227 -19.68 -31.19 -8.69
C SER A 227 -20.05 -31.06 -7.21
N ILE A 228 -19.25 -30.28 -6.48
CA ILE A 228 -19.68 -29.48 -5.32
C ILE A 228 -19.12 -28.06 -5.52
N PRO A 229 -19.93 -27.00 -5.30
CA PRO A 229 -19.91 -25.78 -6.11
C PRO A 229 -18.75 -24.83 -5.82
N THR A 230 -18.26 -24.23 -6.90
CA THR A 230 -17.53 -22.96 -6.89
C THR A 230 -18.46 -21.86 -6.37
N CYS A 231 -18.27 -21.43 -5.11
CA CYS A 231 -18.70 -20.10 -4.71
C CYS A 231 -17.72 -19.09 -5.29
N THR A 232 -17.95 -18.74 -6.56
CA THR A 232 -17.43 -17.53 -7.20
C THR A 232 -18.08 -16.33 -6.53
N ILE A 233 -17.30 -15.55 -5.78
CA ILE A 233 -17.66 -14.15 -5.53
C ILE A 233 -17.41 -13.43 -6.86
N SER A 234 -18.49 -13.12 -7.57
CA SER A 234 -18.46 -12.22 -8.71
C SER A 234 -18.11 -10.82 -8.20
N ILE A 235 -16.99 -10.28 -8.68
CA ILE A 235 -16.78 -8.83 -8.71
C ILE A 235 -16.99 -8.47 -10.17
N SER A 236 -18.16 -7.90 -10.45
CA SER A 236 -18.56 -7.43 -11.77
C SER A 236 -17.58 -6.38 -12.29
N PRO A 237 -17.23 -6.40 -13.59
CA PRO A 237 -16.48 -5.32 -14.22
C PRO A 237 -17.40 -4.12 -14.50
N THR A 238 -16.87 -2.94 -14.20
CA THR A 238 -17.09 -1.64 -14.84
C THR A 238 -18.19 -1.56 -15.90
N GLN A 239 -19.26 -0.81 -15.61
CA GLN A 239 -20.07 -0.17 -16.65
C GLN A 239 -19.54 1.25 -16.88
N ASP A 240 -18.90 1.41 -18.03
CA ASP A 240 -18.89 2.66 -18.78
C ASP A 240 -20.34 3.05 -19.09
N TYR A 241 -20.72 4.27 -18.73
CA TYR A 241 -21.86 4.95 -19.37
C TYR A 241 -21.33 6.06 -20.26
N GLN A 242 -21.55 5.83 -21.55
CA GLN A 242 -21.34 6.74 -22.66
C GLN A 242 -22.27 7.94 -22.61
N TYR A 243 -21.77 9.02 -23.20
CA TYR A 243 -22.49 10.23 -23.59
C TYR A 243 -23.62 9.93 -24.58
N GLN A 244 -24.81 10.48 -24.33
CA GLN A 244 -25.63 11.22 -25.30
C GLN A 244 -26.30 12.39 -24.57
#